data_AF-A0A1F1E6T8-F1
#
_entry.id   AF-A0A1F1E6T8-F1
#
_cell.length_a   1.000
_cell.length_b   1.000
_cell.length_c   1.000
_cell.angle_alpha   90.00
_cell.angle_beta   90.00
_cell.angle_gamma   90.00
#
_symmetry.space_group_name_H-M   'P 1'
#
loop_
_entity.id
_entity.type
_entity.pdbx_description
1 polymer ?
#
loop_
_entity_poly.entity_id
_entity_poly.type
_entity_poly.pdbx_seq_one_letter_code
_entity_poly.pdbx_strand_id
1 'polypeptide(L)'
;MTINLAFQRWEIDSAASLAPLFGRSCQRGIYIIEFANGERYVGKTIHMPTRFRTHAHGSKHHPAWPDIAAVQFAQVREEPLDPLEQETIRAQIHAGYELRNRTFNLGSQTPAPLDYEFSVEEQHHWIQRTGNRDSFDFSAVQLPQRFRRTKVEKVANRRAFEAILTDLAFALTEIVPLAPETELKYWTLSDLPSTNSNSRYCALNTGVIESLVLLKPDRRGEHIRNEFEDGFGYINTFTDVLDFQQHSSDVVKYTDSSFPVVLMHHEYNLVETVGVYYPLGKLADIMRAEPELLEAARAFAIENMRHRNGGLFRRFHSKALTNKVYRQIKVGQ
;
A
#
# COMPACT_ATOMS: atom_id res chain seq x y z
N MET A 1 -2.65 6.08 23.59
CA MET A 1 -3.62 5.43 24.51
C MET A 1 -4.31 4.34 23.71
N THR A 2 -3.94 3.08 23.91
CA THR A 2 -4.60 1.95 23.26
C THR A 2 -5.89 1.68 23.99
N ILE A 3 -7.03 1.96 23.36
CA ILE A 3 -8.34 1.66 23.94
C ILE A 3 -8.54 0.15 23.82
N ASN A 4 -8.57 -0.55 24.96
CA ASN A 4 -8.84 -1.98 24.98
C ASN A 4 -10.36 -2.21 24.91
N LEU A 5 -10.84 -2.67 23.76
CA LEU A 5 -12.26 -2.94 23.54
C LEU A 5 -12.65 -4.28 24.18
N ALA A 6 -13.66 -4.26 25.05
CA ALA A 6 -14.22 -5.46 25.65
C ALA A 6 -15.25 -6.11 24.73
N PHE A 7 -14.86 -7.20 24.06
CA PHE A 7 -15.75 -7.97 23.18
C PHE A 7 -16.56 -9.02 23.95
N GLN A 8 -17.87 -9.06 23.71
CA GLN A 8 -18.74 -10.16 24.11
C GLN A 8 -19.03 -11.02 22.89
N ARG A 9 -18.90 -12.34 23.00
CA ARG A 9 -19.10 -13.32 21.92
C ARG A 9 -20.38 -14.10 22.13
N TRP A 10 -21.13 -14.31 21.04
CA TRP A 10 -22.29 -15.20 20.99
C TRP A 10 -22.20 -16.10 19.77
N GLU A 11 -22.44 -17.40 19.97
CA GLU A 11 -22.59 -18.36 18.88
C GLU A 11 -23.98 -18.22 18.29
N ILE A 12 -24.04 -17.79 17.04
CA ILE A 12 -25.28 -17.54 16.33
C ILE A 12 -25.07 -17.81 14.84
N ASP A 13 -26.10 -18.33 14.19
CA ASP A 13 -26.12 -18.52 12.75
C ASP A 13 -26.67 -17.30 12.00
N SER A 14 -26.64 -17.34 10.66
CA SER A 14 -27.17 -16.26 9.82
C SER A 14 -28.69 -16.07 9.92
N ALA A 15 -29.46 -17.05 10.41
CA ALA A 15 -30.90 -16.96 10.58
C ALA A 15 -31.31 -16.33 11.92
N ALA A 16 -30.38 -16.27 12.88
CA ALA A 16 -30.62 -15.76 14.22
C ALA A 16 -30.93 -14.25 14.25
N SER A 17 -31.70 -13.85 15.27
CA SER A 17 -31.95 -12.45 15.57
C SER A 17 -31.07 -12.00 16.73
N LEU A 18 -30.28 -10.95 16.53
CA LEU A 18 -29.51 -10.31 17.60
C LEU A 18 -30.38 -9.44 18.52
N ALA A 19 -31.63 -9.13 18.15
CA ALA A 19 -32.47 -8.21 18.93
C ALA A 19 -32.62 -8.56 20.44
N PRO A 20 -32.73 -9.84 20.86
CA PRO A 20 -32.80 -10.19 22.28
C PRO A 20 -31.51 -9.92 23.06
N LEU A 21 -30.36 -9.91 22.38
CA LEU A 21 -29.04 -9.70 22.99
C LEU A 21 -28.75 -8.21 23.21
N PHE A 22 -29.40 -7.35 22.43
CA PHE A 22 -29.23 -5.90 22.49
C PHE A 22 -30.50 -5.26 23.05
N GLY A 23 -30.44 -4.82 24.31
CA GLY A 23 -31.54 -4.06 24.93
C GLY A 23 -31.79 -2.69 24.26
N ARG A 24 -32.53 -1.82 24.95
CA ARG A 24 -32.85 -0.45 24.46
C ARG A 24 -31.67 0.53 24.48
N SER A 25 -30.51 0.16 25.03
CA SER A 25 -29.36 1.04 25.21
C SER A 25 -28.25 0.78 24.16
N CYS A 26 -27.68 1.89 23.67
CA CYS A 26 -26.50 2.06 22.79
C CYS A 26 -26.03 0.81 22.01
N GLN A 27 -26.55 0.64 20.79
CA GLN A 27 -26.17 -0.43 19.84
C GLN A 27 -24.99 -0.01 18.94
N ARG A 28 -24.23 0.98 19.40
CA ARG A 28 -23.10 1.58 18.71
C ARG A 28 -21.81 0.91 19.17
N GLY A 29 -20.95 0.54 18.22
CA GLY A 29 -19.71 -0.13 18.55
C GLY A 29 -19.03 -0.78 17.37
N ILE A 30 -18.05 -1.61 17.70
CA ILE A 30 -17.29 -2.45 16.78
C ILE A 30 -17.79 -3.89 16.94
N TYR A 31 -17.92 -4.61 15.83
CA TYR A 31 -18.29 -6.02 15.82
C TYR A 31 -17.32 -6.85 14.99
N ILE A 32 -17.25 -8.12 15.33
CA ILE A 32 -16.53 -9.15 14.58
C ILE A 32 -17.53 -10.24 14.24
N ILE A 33 -17.65 -10.62 12.98
CA ILE A 33 -18.41 -11.81 12.53
C ILE A 33 -17.39 -12.90 12.30
N GLU A 34 -17.61 -14.08 12.89
CA GLU A 34 -16.83 -15.29 12.65
C GLU A 34 -17.59 -16.19 11.69
N PHE A 35 -16.89 -16.74 10.70
CA PHE A 35 -17.46 -17.65 9.71
C PHE A 35 -17.04 -19.09 10.00
N ALA A 36 -17.83 -20.05 9.52
CA ALA A 36 -17.60 -21.48 9.74
C ALA A 36 -16.26 -21.97 9.16
N ASN A 37 -15.72 -21.28 8.16
CA ASN A 37 -14.42 -21.59 7.55
C ASN A 37 -13.22 -20.97 8.31
N GLY A 38 -13.45 -20.29 9.43
CA GLY A 38 -12.39 -19.67 10.24
C GLY A 38 -12.07 -18.21 9.87
N GLU A 39 -12.59 -17.71 8.75
CA GLU A 39 -12.46 -16.30 8.39
C GLU A 39 -13.23 -15.41 9.37
N ARG A 40 -12.88 -14.12 9.40
CA ARG A 40 -13.60 -13.10 10.19
C ARG A 40 -13.94 -11.86 9.38
N TYR A 41 -14.88 -11.07 9.87
CA TYR A 41 -15.17 -9.73 9.33
C TYR A 41 -15.32 -8.75 10.48
N VAL A 42 -14.54 -7.68 10.46
CA VAL A 42 -14.64 -6.58 11.42
C VAL A 42 -15.47 -5.45 10.81
N GLY A 43 -16.37 -4.86 11.58
CA GLY A 43 -17.05 -3.66 11.13
C GLY A 43 -17.48 -2.77 12.29
N LYS A 44 -17.84 -1.54 11.94
CA LYS A 44 -18.51 -0.60 12.86
C LYS A 44 -20.00 -0.45 12.58
N THR A 45 -20.74 -0.08 13.61
CA THR A 45 -22.18 0.19 13.49
C THR A 45 -22.65 1.17 14.55
N ILE A 46 -23.77 1.83 14.27
CA ILE A 46 -24.58 2.55 15.26
C ILE A 46 -25.80 1.72 15.71
N HIS A 47 -26.16 0.66 14.96
CA HIS A 47 -27.30 -0.22 15.19
C HIS A 47 -26.94 -1.67 14.84
N MET A 48 -26.44 -2.44 15.82
CA MET A 48 -25.94 -3.79 15.60
C MET A 48 -26.96 -4.80 15.02
N PRO A 49 -28.20 -4.93 15.55
CA PRO A 49 -29.15 -5.92 15.02
C PRO A 49 -29.51 -5.69 13.54
N THR A 50 -29.70 -4.43 13.14
CA THR A 50 -29.97 -4.04 11.74
C THR A 50 -28.76 -4.33 10.85
N ARG A 51 -27.56 -4.03 11.33
CA ARG A 51 -26.33 -4.25 10.57
C ARG A 51 -26.06 -5.73 10.36
N PHE A 52 -26.25 -6.55 11.39
CA PHE A 52 -26.12 -8.01 11.28
C PHE A 52 -27.08 -8.60 10.25
N ARG A 53 -28.35 -8.19 10.27
CA ARG A 53 -29.35 -8.65 9.29
C ARG A 53 -28.97 -8.30 7.85
N THR A 54 -28.31 -7.16 7.65
CA THR A 54 -27.78 -6.75 6.33
C THR A 54 -26.69 -7.70 5.84
N HIS A 55 -25.85 -8.21 6.74
CA HIS A 55 -24.82 -9.19 6.43
C HIS A 55 -25.41 -10.57 6.12
N ALA A 56 -26.32 -11.03 6.97
CA ALA A 56 -27.00 -12.31 6.82
C ALA A 56 -27.83 -12.42 5.52
N HIS A 57 -28.56 -11.38 5.12
CA HIS A 57 -29.39 -11.40 3.91
C HIS A 57 -28.71 -10.83 2.65
N GLY A 58 -27.53 -10.23 2.82
CA GLY A 58 -26.82 -9.55 1.74
C GLY A 58 -27.30 -8.12 1.52
N SER A 59 -26.49 -7.38 0.76
CA SER A 59 -26.71 -5.97 0.47
C SER A 59 -26.28 -5.63 -0.96
N LYS A 60 -26.38 -4.35 -1.33
CA LYS A 60 -25.80 -3.86 -2.60
C LYS A 60 -24.27 -3.99 -2.65
N HIS A 61 -23.61 -4.19 -1.52
CA HIS A 61 -22.15 -4.19 -1.42
C HIS A 61 -21.52 -5.59 -1.33
N HIS A 62 -22.29 -6.60 -0.90
CA HIS A 62 -21.85 -7.99 -0.82
C HIS A 62 -23.06 -8.94 -0.85
N PRO A 63 -22.91 -10.19 -1.33
CA PRO A 63 -23.95 -11.20 -1.24
C PRO A 63 -24.24 -11.58 0.22
N ALA A 64 -25.33 -12.32 0.45
CA ALA A 64 -25.64 -12.90 1.75
C ALA A 64 -24.49 -13.77 2.27
N TRP A 65 -24.25 -13.74 3.59
CA TRP A 65 -23.27 -14.60 4.26
C TRP A 65 -24.00 -15.70 5.04
N PRO A 66 -24.21 -16.89 4.44
CA PRO A 66 -24.95 -17.98 5.07
C PRO A 66 -24.13 -18.75 6.11
N ASP A 67 -22.82 -18.55 6.11
CA ASP A 67 -21.84 -19.33 6.87
C ASP A 67 -21.37 -18.63 8.15
N ILE A 68 -22.17 -17.70 8.67
CA ILE A 68 -21.94 -17.06 9.96
C ILE A 68 -22.04 -18.11 11.08
N ALA A 69 -21.03 -18.16 11.94
CA ALA A 69 -20.95 -19.08 13.07
C ALA A 69 -20.99 -18.38 14.44
N ALA A 70 -20.48 -17.14 14.53
CA ALA A 70 -20.54 -16.35 15.75
C ALA A 70 -20.45 -14.86 15.47
N VAL A 71 -20.84 -14.07 16.48
CA VAL A 71 -20.67 -12.62 16.49
C VAL A 71 -20.02 -12.19 17.80
N GLN A 72 -19.02 -11.33 17.69
CA GLN A 72 -18.48 -10.55 18.80
C GLN A 72 -18.90 -9.09 18.69
N PHE A 73 -19.19 -8.44 19.82
CA PHE A 73 -19.49 -7.01 19.86
C PHE A 73 -18.82 -6.32 21.03
N ALA A 74 -18.20 -5.18 20.76
CA ALA A 74 -17.69 -4.24 21.75
C ALA A 74 -18.45 -2.91 21.65
N GLN A 75 -19.12 -2.52 22.73
CA GLN A 75 -19.88 -1.28 22.80
C GLN A 75 -18.93 -0.07 22.91
N VAL A 76 -19.19 0.97 22.11
CA VAL A 76 -18.40 2.22 22.11
C VAL A 76 -19.35 3.40 22.19
N ARG A 77 -19.20 4.25 23.20
CA ARG A 77 -20.15 5.33 23.48
C ARG A 77 -19.80 6.61 22.73
N GLU A 78 -18.58 7.11 22.89
CA GLU A 78 -18.23 8.48 22.50
C GLU A 78 -17.08 8.52 21.48
N GLU A 79 -16.19 7.54 21.55
CA GLU A 79 -14.96 7.49 20.77
C GLU A 79 -15.24 7.31 19.28
N PRO A 80 -14.42 7.90 18.40
CA PRO A 80 -14.59 7.75 16.96
C PRO A 80 -14.45 6.27 16.57
N LEU A 81 -15.42 5.76 15.80
CA LEU A 81 -15.45 4.35 15.42
C LEU A 81 -14.42 4.00 14.35
N ASP A 82 -14.01 4.97 13.51
CA ASP A 82 -13.11 4.70 12.38
C ASP A 82 -11.72 4.25 12.86
N PRO A 83 -11.04 4.96 13.79
CA PRO A 83 -9.77 4.48 14.33
C PRO A 83 -9.90 3.14 15.07
N LEU A 84 -11.01 2.92 15.78
CA LEU A 84 -11.24 1.68 16.53
C LEU A 84 -11.49 0.47 15.61
N GLU A 85 -12.19 0.67 14.49
CA GLU A 85 -12.36 -0.34 13.44
C GLU A 85 -11.02 -0.71 12.83
N GLN A 86 -10.18 0.28 12.50
CA GLN A 86 -8.84 0.08 11.96
C GLN A 86 -7.92 -0.68 12.94
N GLU A 87 -7.91 -0.27 14.21
CA GLU A 87 -7.13 -0.93 15.26
C GLU A 87 -7.58 -2.39 15.45
N THR A 88 -8.89 -2.64 15.43
CA THR A 88 -9.44 -3.99 15.58
C THR A 88 -9.09 -4.87 14.38
N ILE A 89 -9.16 -4.34 13.15
CA ILE A 89 -8.72 -5.04 11.93
C ILE A 89 -7.25 -5.43 12.05
N ARG A 90 -6.37 -4.47 12.39
CA ARG A 90 -4.94 -4.72 12.60
C ARG A 90 -4.71 -5.80 13.67
N ALA A 91 -5.41 -5.73 14.80
CA ALA A 91 -5.30 -6.72 15.87
C ALA A 91 -5.73 -8.13 15.43
N GLN A 92 -6.77 -8.27 14.61
CA GLN A 92 -7.20 -9.57 14.09
C GLN A 92 -6.20 -10.14 13.08
N ILE A 93 -5.66 -9.31 12.18
CA ILE A 93 -4.63 -9.73 11.23
C ILE A 93 -3.37 -10.18 11.99
N HIS A 94 -2.91 -9.40 12.97
CA HIS A 94 -1.75 -9.76 13.80
C HIS A 94 -1.99 -11.05 14.62
N ALA A 95 -3.24 -11.34 14.98
CA ALA A 95 -3.62 -12.59 15.63
C ALA A 95 -3.72 -13.78 14.67
N GLY A 96 -3.44 -13.60 13.37
CA GLY A 96 -3.39 -14.65 12.35
C GLY A 96 -4.74 -15.00 11.72
N TYR A 97 -5.76 -14.16 11.87
CA TYR A 97 -7.07 -14.41 11.25
C TYR A 97 -7.14 -13.85 9.83
N GLU A 98 -7.68 -14.64 8.91
CA GLU A 98 -8.07 -14.17 7.58
C GLU A 98 -9.33 -13.32 7.66
N LEU A 99 -9.31 -12.12 7.05
CA LEU A 99 -10.44 -11.19 7.09
C LEU A 99 -11.16 -11.06 5.74
N ARG A 100 -12.50 -11.07 5.75
CA ARG A 100 -13.35 -10.69 4.60
C ARG A 100 -13.44 -9.17 4.38
N ASN A 101 -12.82 -8.37 5.25
CA ASN A 101 -12.73 -6.94 5.08
C ASN A 101 -12.07 -6.61 3.73
N ARG A 102 -12.70 -5.72 2.95
CA ARG A 102 -12.05 -5.12 1.77
C ARG A 102 -11.31 -3.83 2.12
N THR A 103 -11.87 -3.07 3.07
CA THR A 103 -11.28 -1.83 3.59
C THR A 103 -10.34 -2.15 4.75
N PHE A 104 -9.13 -1.58 4.78
CA PHE A 104 -8.11 -1.80 5.82
C PHE A 104 -7.50 -3.21 5.87
N ASN A 105 -7.65 -3.99 4.80
CA ASN A 105 -7.11 -5.34 4.68
C ASN A 105 -6.41 -5.50 3.32
N LEU A 106 -5.18 -5.00 3.24
CA LEU A 106 -4.26 -5.33 2.14
C LEU A 106 -3.92 -6.82 2.24
N GLY A 107 -3.90 -7.57 1.12
CA GLY A 107 -3.74 -9.04 1.12
C GLY A 107 -5.05 -9.83 1.04
N SER A 108 -6.21 -9.16 0.90
CA SER A 108 -7.51 -9.83 0.79
C SER A 108 -7.58 -10.74 -0.45
N GLN A 109 -7.94 -12.00 -0.25
CA GLN A 109 -8.12 -12.99 -1.34
C GLN A 109 -9.43 -12.81 -2.13
N THR A 110 -10.24 -11.79 -1.84
CA THR A 110 -11.44 -11.52 -2.65
C THR A 110 -11.07 -10.96 -4.03
N PRO A 111 -11.82 -11.33 -5.09
CA PRO A 111 -11.58 -10.81 -6.44
C PRO A 111 -11.54 -9.28 -6.50
N ALA A 112 -10.47 -8.74 -7.06
CA ALA A 112 -10.24 -7.31 -7.26
C ALA A 112 -10.36 -6.93 -8.74
N PRO A 113 -10.67 -5.66 -9.08
CA PRO A 113 -10.70 -5.21 -10.48
C PRO A 113 -9.40 -5.46 -11.24
N LEU A 114 -8.24 -5.41 -10.55
CA LEU A 114 -6.94 -5.70 -11.14
C LEU A 114 -6.87 -7.14 -11.69
N ASP A 115 -7.52 -8.10 -11.03
CA ASP A 115 -7.47 -9.53 -11.35
C ASP A 115 -8.06 -9.83 -12.74
N TYR A 116 -8.87 -8.92 -13.31
CA TYR A 116 -9.41 -9.04 -14.68
C TYR A 116 -8.48 -8.49 -15.77
N GLU A 117 -7.48 -7.68 -15.40
CA GLU A 117 -6.49 -7.10 -16.32
C GLU A 117 -5.14 -7.81 -16.22
N PHE A 118 -4.87 -8.36 -15.04
CA PHE A 118 -3.64 -9.03 -14.67
C PHE A 118 -4.01 -10.12 -13.66
N SER A 119 -4.06 -11.38 -14.10
CA SER A 119 -4.66 -12.46 -13.28
C SER A 119 -3.88 -12.67 -11.99
N VAL A 120 -4.50 -13.32 -10.99
CA VAL A 120 -3.84 -13.60 -9.71
C VAL A 120 -2.58 -14.46 -9.92
N GLU A 121 -2.63 -15.44 -10.82
CA GLU A 121 -1.49 -16.26 -11.19
C GLU A 121 -0.36 -15.42 -11.83
N GLU A 122 -0.71 -14.51 -12.74
CA GLU A 122 0.26 -13.60 -13.37
C GLU A 122 0.86 -12.61 -12.35
N GLN A 123 0.06 -12.16 -11.38
CA GLN A 123 0.53 -11.35 -10.25
C GLN A 123 1.56 -12.11 -9.42
N HIS A 124 1.29 -13.37 -9.05
CA HIS A 124 2.26 -14.21 -8.32
C HIS A 124 3.54 -14.44 -9.12
N HIS A 125 3.43 -14.75 -10.41
CA HIS A 125 4.59 -14.92 -11.29
C HIS A 125 5.41 -13.65 -11.44
N TRP A 126 4.77 -12.48 -11.47
CA TRP A 126 5.46 -11.19 -11.46
C TRP A 126 6.18 -10.95 -10.15
N ILE A 127 5.53 -11.18 -9.00
CA ILE A 127 6.17 -11.01 -7.69
C ILE A 127 7.42 -11.88 -7.60
N GLN A 128 7.32 -13.16 -7.95
CA GLN A 128 8.38 -14.17 -7.79
C GLN A 128 9.38 -14.22 -8.97
N ARG A 129 9.16 -13.46 -10.05
CA ARG A 129 9.94 -13.56 -11.30
C ARG A 129 9.96 -14.96 -11.93
N THR A 130 8.93 -15.77 -11.71
CA THR A 130 8.87 -17.18 -12.16
C THR A 130 8.15 -17.38 -13.49
N GLY A 131 7.56 -16.33 -14.08
CA GLY A 131 6.79 -16.43 -15.33
C GLY A 131 7.45 -15.79 -16.56
N ASN A 132 7.01 -16.23 -17.73
CA ASN A 132 7.46 -15.74 -19.05
C ASN A 132 6.73 -14.46 -19.53
N ARG A 133 5.95 -13.79 -18.67
CA ARG A 133 5.34 -12.53 -19.09
C ARG A 133 6.42 -11.46 -19.07
N ASP A 134 6.97 -11.20 -20.25
CA ASP A 134 7.96 -10.15 -20.47
C ASP A 134 7.44 -8.83 -19.87
N SER A 135 8.35 -8.06 -19.27
CA SER A 135 8.07 -6.66 -18.93
C SER A 135 7.43 -5.97 -20.13
N PHE A 136 6.46 -5.08 -19.88
CA PHE A 136 5.79 -4.36 -20.96
C PHE A 136 6.79 -3.79 -21.98
N ASP A 137 6.52 -3.97 -23.27
CA ASP A 137 7.34 -3.38 -24.32
C ASP A 137 7.11 -1.86 -24.40
N PHE A 138 7.96 -1.13 -23.68
CA PHE A 138 7.93 0.33 -23.69
C PHE A 138 8.12 0.91 -25.09
N SER A 139 8.70 0.19 -26.06
CA SER A 139 8.87 0.65 -27.45
C SER A 139 7.53 1.05 -28.10
N ALA A 140 6.44 0.40 -27.73
CA ALA A 140 5.09 0.68 -28.23
C ALA A 140 4.47 1.98 -27.67
N VAL A 141 5.00 2.54 -26.56
CA VAL A 141 4.44 3.76 -25.95
C VAL A 141 4.62 4.96 -26.85
N GLN A 142 3.52 5.60 -27.26
CA GLN A 142 3.60 6.80 -28.07
C GLN A 142 3.96 8.02 -27.23
N LEU A 143 5.16 8.56 -27.45
CA LEU A 143 5.67 9.72 -26.74
C LEU A 143 5.47 11.01 -27.57
N PRO A 144 5.27 12.17 -26.91
CA PRO A 144 5.14 13.42 -27.63
C PRO A 144 6.47 13.80 -28.30
N GLN A 145 6.39 14.44 -29.47
CA GLN A 145 7.59 14.94 -30.18
C GLN A 145 8.34 16.02 -29.38
N ARG A 146 7.63 16.79 -28.53
CA ARG A 146 8.20 17.84 -27.69
C ARG A 146 7.86 17.60 -26.22
N PHE A 147 8.89 17.49 -25.39
CA PHE A 147 8.74 17.28 -23.95
C PHE A 147 8.64 18.62 -23.25
N ARG A 148 7.59 18.78 -22.43
CA ARG A 148 7.49 19.91 -21.52
C ARG A 148 8.50 19.73 -20.38
N ARG A 149 9.09 20.84 -19.94
CA ARG A 149 9.95 20.87 -18.76
C ARG A 149 9.11 20.55 -17.52
N THR A 150 9.53 19.57 -16.71
CA THR A 150 8.81 19.16 -15.49
C THR A 150 9.03 20.17 -14.37
N LYS A 151 8.27 20.09 -13.28
CA LYS A 151 8.50 20.97 -12.11
C LYS A 151 9.81 20.58 -11.42
N VAL A 152 10.05 19.29 -11.22
CA VAL A 152 11.29 18.76 -10.64
C VAL A 152 12.53 19.16 -11.47
N GLU A 153 12.48 19.11 -12.80
CA GLU A 153 13.59 19.52 -13.69
C GLU A 153 13.92 21.02 -13.63
N LYS A 154 13.01 21.83 -13.10
CA LYS A 154 13.27 23.26 -12.86
C LYS A 154 14.01 23.52 -11.55
N VAL A 155 13.94 22.59 -10.59
CA VAL A 155 14.41 22.78 -9.22
C VAL A 155 15.59 21.88 -8.88
N ALA A 156 15.59 20.62 -9.35
CA ALA A 156 16.68 19.69 -9.15
C ALA A 156 17.90 20.09 -10.00
N ASN A 157 19.09 19.86 -9.45
CA ASN A 157 20.32 19.91 -10.24
C ASN A 157 20.32 18.78 -11.29
N ARG A 158 21.20 18.85 -12.29
CA ARG A 158 21.23 17.88 -13.39
C ARG A 158 21.46 16.44 -12.90
N ARG A 159 22.40 16.25 -11.97
CA ARG A 159 22.75 14.93 -11.41
C ARG A 159 21.59 14.31 -10.64
N ALA A 160 20.94 15.09 -9.76
CA ALA A 160 19.76 14.66 -9.03
C ALA A 160 18.60 14.32 -9.97
N PHE A 161 18.37 15.13 -11.03
CA PHE A 161 17.31 14.85 -11.99
C PHE A 161 17.57 13.57 -12.80
N GLU A 162 18.80 13.31 -13.22
CA GLU A 162 19.20 12.06 -13.86
C GLU A 162 18.99 10.86 -12.92
N ALA A 163 19.40 10.97 -11.65
CA ALA A 163 19.20 9.93 -10.64
C ALA A 163 17.71 9.63 -10.36
N ILE A 164 16.87 10.67 -10.30
CA ILE A 164 15.41 10.55 -10.18
C ILE A 164 14.82 9.77 -11.37
N LEU A 165 15.24 10.09 -12.60
CA LEU A 165 14.77 9.36 -13.77
C LEU A 165 15.22 7.90 -13.75
N THR A 166 16.43 7.60 -13.28
CA THR A 166 16.93 6.23 -13.11
C THR A 166 16.07 5.42 -12.13
N ASP A 167 15.79 5.95 -10.94
CA ASP A 167 14.98 5.24 -9.94
C ASP A 167 13.54 5.03 -10.42
N LEU A 168 12.93 6.06 -11.01
CA LEU A 168 11.58 5.96 -11.56
C LEU A 168 11.51 4.98 -12.74
N ALA A 169 12.53 4.96 -13.59
CA ALA A 169 12.60 4.01 -14.70
C ALA A 169 12.61 2.57 -14.17
N PHE A 170 13.49 2.28 -13.20
CA PHE A 170 13.54 0.98 -12.55
C PHE A 170 12.20 0.61 -11.90
N ALA A 171 11.57 1.54 -11.17
CA ALA A 171 10.29 1.25 -10.53
C ALA A 171 9.17 0.92 -11.54
N LEU A 172 9.12 1.60 -12.68
CA LEU A 172 8.10 1.33 -13.70
C LEU A 172 8.40 0.10 -14.57
N THR A 173 9.66 -0.36 -14.64
CA THR A 173 10.01 -1.58 -15.37
C THR A 173 10.01 -2.83 -14.49
N GLU A 174 10.40 -2.69 -13.22
CA GLU A 174 10.69 -3.82 -12.34
C GLU A 174 9.78 -3.94 -11.12
N ILE A 175 8.98 -2.93 -10.77
CA ILE A 175 8.14 -2.99 -9.56
C ILE A 175 6.66 -2.92 -9.93
N VAL A 176 6.27 -1.91 -10.70
CA VAL A 176 4.88 -1.71 -11.12
C VAL A 176 4.54 -2.63 -12.30
N PRO A 177 3.59 -3.58 -12.17
CA PRO A 177 3.22 -4.45 -13.27
C PRO A 177 2.46 -3.66 -14.35
N LEU A 178 2.73 -3.98 -15.62
CA LEU A 178 2.03 -3.42 -16.79
C LEU A 178 1.92 -1.89 -16.70
N ALA A 179 3.05 -1.22 -16.41
CA ALA A 179 3.02 0.17 -15.99
C ALA A 179 2.31 1.08 -17.02
N PRO A 180 2.58 1.00 -18.34
CA PRO A 180 1.88 1.87 -19.29
C PRO A 180 0.37 1.61 -19.38
N GLU A 181 -0.10 0.37 -19.30
CA GLU A 181 -1.53 0.05 -19.37
C GLU A 181 -2.29 0.42 -18.10
N THR A 182 -1.61 0.35 -16.96
CA THR A 182 -2.20 0.61 -15.64
C THR A 182 -2.06 2.06 -15.18
N GLU A 183 -1.40 2.93 -15.97
CA GLU A 183 -1.21 4.36 -15.70
C GLU A 183 -2.56 5.07 -15.48
N LEU A 184 -2.65 5.94 -14.47
CA LEU A 184 -3.86 6.67 -14.04
C LEU A 184 -5.01 5.80 -13.52
N LYS A 185 -4.98 4.49 -13.78
CA LYS A 185 -5.95 3.54 -13.28
C LYS A 185 -5.50 2.98 -11.93
N TYR A 186 -4.29 2.46 -11.84
CA TYR A 186 -3.78 1.82 -10.62
C TYR A 186 -2.54 2.49 -10.05
N TRP A 187 -1.86 3.34 -10.80
CA TRP A 187 -0.76 4.13 -10.27
C TRP A 187 -0.71 5.55 -10.83
N THR A 188 -0.02 6.43 -10.11
CA THR A 188 0.18 7.83 -10.51
C THR A 188 1.56 8.32 -10.11
N LEU A 189 2.09 9.30 -10.84
CA LEU A 189 3.36 9.93 -10.52
C LEU A 189 3.16 11.42 -10.30
N SER A 190 3.40 11.89 -9.07
CA SER A 190 3.34 13.31 -8.73
C SER A 190 4.67 14.00 -9.00
N ASP A 191 4.63 15.26 -9.44
CA ASP A 191 5.81 16.06 -9.80
C ASP A 191 5.84 17.30 -8.92
N LEU A 192 6.83 17.35 -8.01
CA LEU A 192 7.01 18.38 -6.98
C LEU A 192 5.72 18.64 -6.19
N PRO A 193 5.15 17.62 -5.50
CA PRO A 193 3.95 17.81 -4.71
C PRO A 193 4.21 18.78 -3.55
N SER A 194 3.21 19.60 -3.22
CA SER A 194 3.32 20.61 -2.14
C SER A 194 3.15 20.03 -0.73
N THR A 195 2.92 18.72 -0.61
CA THR A 195 2.78 18.02 0.66
C THR A 195 4.11 18.01 1.43
N ASN A 196 4.05 18.03 2.76
CA ASN A 196 5.21 17.98 3.67
C ASN A 196 6.29 19.03 3.37
N SER A 197 5.92 20.31 3.44
CA SER A 197 6.86 21.44 3.37
C SER A 197 7.72 21.51 2.10
N ASN A 198 7.23 21.00 0.96
CA ASN A 198 7.98 20.92 -0.30
C ASN A 198 9.29 20.10 -0.21
N SER A 199 9.39 19.15 0.74
CA SER A 199 10.55 18.26 0.91
C SER A 199 10.71 17.23 -0.22
N ARG A 200 9.72 17.07 -1.09
CA ARG A 200 9.67 16.02 -2.11
C ARG A 200 10.07 16.53 -3.49
N TYR A 201 10.83 15.73 -4.23
CA TYR A 201 10.97 15.88 -5.68
C TYR A 201 9.76 15.27 -6.41
N CYS A 202 9.40 14.03 -6.10
CA CYS A 202 8.25 13.33 -6.68
C CYS A 202 7.83 12.15 -5.79
N ALA A 203 6.63 11.62 -6.06
CA ALA A 203 6.14 10.39 -5.44
C ALA A 203 5.37 9.56 -6.47
N LEU A 204 5.74 8.29 -6.57
CA LEU A 204 5.04 7.25 -7.31
C LEU A 204 4.07 6.54 -6.35
N ASN A 205 2.79 6.60 -6.68
CA ASN A 205 1.73 6.00 -5.88
C ASN A 205 1.20 4.78 -6.60
N THR A 206 1.09 3.64 -5.93
CA THR A 206 0.32 2.49 -6.41
C THR A 206 -0.91 2.34 -5.52
N GLY A 207 -2.09 2.31 -6.13
CA GLY A 207 -3.37 2.40 -5.44
C GLY A 207 -3.51 3.68 -4.59
N VAL A 208 -3.47 3.52 -3.27
CA VAL A 208 -3.73 4.58 -2.28
C VAL A 208 -2.54 4.94 -1.40
N ILE A 209 -1.38 4.32 -1.62
CA ILE A 209 -0.15 4.60 -0.87
C ILE A 209 0.93 5.13 -1.82
N GLU A 210 1.76 6.05 -1.32
CA GLU A 210 2.99 6.46 -1.99
C GLU A 210 4.02 5.33 -1.83
N SER A 211 4.15 4.48 -2.85
CA SER A 211 5.01 3.30 -2.78
C SER A 211 6.48 3.66 -2.91
N LEU A 212 6.80 4.68 -3.71
CA LEU A 212 8.14 5.23 -3.83
C LEU A 212 8.10 6.75 -3.73
N VAL A 213 8.92 7.32 -2.84
CA VAL A 213 9.01 8.76 -2.63
C VAL A 213 10.45 9.21 -2.77
N LEU A 214 10.69 10.18 -3.66
CA LEU A 214 12.01 10.75 -3.90
C LEU A 214 12.05 12.15 -3.28
N LEU A 215 12.97 12.33 -2.34
CA LEU A 215 13.06 13.49 -1.46
C LEU A 215 14.22 14.38 -1.86
N LYS A 216 14.00 15.68 -1.68
CA LYS A 216 15.06 16.67 -1.71
C LYS A 216 16.00 16.40 -0.55
N PRO A 217 17.28 16.80 -0.67
CA PRO A 217 18.10 16.98 0.52
C PRO A 217 17.44 18.06 1.39
N ASP A 218 16.74 17.68 2.46
CA ASP A 218 16.06 18.60 3.39
C ASP A 218 16.73 18.59 4.78
N ARG A 219 16.68 19.76 5.44
CA ARG A 219 17.28 20.09 6.74
C ARG A 219 16.57 19.45 7.94
N ARG A 220 15.72 18.44 7.77
CA ARG A 220 14.99 17.78 8.86
C ARG A 220 15.31 16.28 8.88
N GLY A 221 16.15 15.88 9.84
CA GLY A 221 16.59 14.50 10.06
C GLY A 221 18.11 14.43 10.22
N GLU A 222 18.63 14.64 11.43
CA GLU A 222 20.08 14.69 11.69
C GLU A 222 20.85 13.41 11.33
N HIS A 223 20.17 12.27 11.25
CA HIS A 223 20.79 10.96 11.03
C HIS A 223 21.03 10.62 9.55
N ILE A 224 20.24 11.18 8.62
CA ILE A 224 20.33 10.90 7.16
C ILE A 224 21.20 11.96 6.44
N ARG A 225 21.45 13.10 7.09
CA ARG A 225 22.07 14.32 6.52
C ARG A 225 23.46 14.13 5.91
N ASN A 226 24.28 13.21 6.44
CA ASN A 226 25.70 13.14 6.09
C ASN A 226 26.03 12.17 4.96
N GLU A 227 25.04 11.46 4.42
CA GLU A 227 25.29 10.37 3.46
C GLU A 227 24.76 10.64 2.04
N PHE A 228 23.85 11.62 1.85
CA PHE A 228 23.10 11.80 0.59
C PHE A 228 23.02 13.25 0.07
N GLU A 229 24.12 13.73 -0.53
CA GLU A 229 24.25 15.14 -0.99
C GLU A 229 23.18 15.59 -2.01
N ASP A 230 22.77 14.70 -2.92
CA ASP A 230 21.82 15.02 -4.00
C ASP A 230 20.34 14.74 -3.62
N GLY A 231 20.10 14.21 -2.40
CA GLY A 231 18.81 13.73 -1.93
C GLY A 231 18.75 12.21 -1.79
N PHE A 232 17.62 11.70 -1.34
CA PHE A 232 17.40 10.27 -1.06
C PHE A 232 15.99 9.84 -1.48
N GLY A 233 15.82 8.54 -1.74
CA GLY A 233 14.53 7.91 -1.95
C GLY A 233 14.14 7.04 -0.77
N TYR A 234 12.85 6.76 -0.62
CA TYR A 234 12.42 5.57 0.12
C TYR A 234 11.34 4.82 -0.63
N ILE A 235 11.36 3.50 -0.52
CA ILE A 235 10.34 2.60 -1.04
C ILE A 235 9.67 1.86 0.12
N ASN A 236 8.33 1.82 0.12
CA ASN A 236 7.58 1.09 1.14
C ASN A 236 7.47 -0.40 0.77
N THR A 237 7.66 -1.24 1.77
CA THR A 237 7.51 -2.70 1.73
C THR A 237 6.71 -3.18 2.95
N PHE A 238 6.22 -4.42 2.92
CA PHE A 238 5.58 -5.02 4.10
C PHE A 238 6.61 -5.31 5.21
N THR A 239 6.14 -5.31 6.45
CA THR A 239 6.98 -5.43 7.67
C THR A 239 7.51 -6.84 7.93
N ASP A 240 6.97 -7.85 7.25
CA ASP A 240 7.27 -9.27 7.43
C ASP A 240 8.50 -9.74 6.64
N VAL A 241 8.93 -8.98 5.63
CA VAL A 241 10.08 -9.33 4.78
C VAL A 241 11.41 -9.01 5.45
N LEU A 242 11.42 -8.06 6.38
CA LEU A 242 12.63 -7.64 7.08
C LEU A 242 12.51 -8.02 8.54
N ASP A 243 13.47 -8.77 9.09
CA ASP A 243 13.51 -9.12 10.53
C ASP A 243 13.85 -7.85 11.35
N PHE A 244 12.85 -6.98 11.46
CA PHE A 244 12.95 -5.66 12.08
C PHE A 244 13.22 -5.77 13.59
N GLN A 245 12.91 -6.91 14.20
CA GLN A 245 13.07 -7.12 15.65
C GLN A 245 14.52 -7.27 16.09
N GLN A 246 15.46 -7.56 15.19
CA GLN A 246 16.87 -7.76 15.55
C GLN A 246 17.71 -6.46 15.56
N HIS A 247 17.19 -5.35 15.06
CA HIS A 247 17.99 -4.14 14.83
C HIS A 247 17.41 -2.92 15.56
N SER A 248 17.91 -2.65 16.77
CA SER A 248 17.54 -1.49 17.59
C SER A 248 18.10 -0.15 17.10
N SER A 249 18.68 -0.11 15.89
CA SER A 249 19.24 1.10 15.28
C SER A 249 18.71 1.22 13.86
N ASP A 250 18.19 2.39 13.51
CA ASP A 250 17.57 2.75 12.20
C ASP A 250 18.48 2.53 10.97
N VAL A 251 19.74 2.13 11.16
CA VAL A 251 20.74 1.98 10.09
C VAL A 251 21.12 0.50 9.95
N VAL A 252 20.49 -0.19 8.99
CA VAL A 252 20.95 -1.51 8.54
C VAL A 252 21.84 -1.29 7.32
N LYS A 253 23.16 -1.37 7.52
CA LYS A 253 24.11 -1.43 6.40
C LYS A 253 24.05 -2.84 5.83
N TYR A 254 23.39 -3.01 4.68
CA TYR A 254 23.46 -4.25 3.93
C TYR A 254 24.91 -4.48 3.48
N THR A 255 25.50 -5.55 4.01
CA THR A 255 26.87 -5.97 3.76
C THR A 255 26.97 -6.60 2.38
N ASP A 256 27.00 -5.74 1.35
CA ASP A 256 27.66 -5.95 0.04
C ASP A 256 27.34 -4.80 -0.94
N SER A 257 26.42 -3.90 -0.58
CA SER A 257 26.17 -2.68 -1.34
C SER A 257 27.13 -1.56 -0.92
N SER A 258 27.71 -0.87 -1.89
CA SER A 258 28.69 0.22 -1.65
C SER A 258 28.08 1.49 -1.07
N PHE A 259 26.82 1.46 -0.62
CA PHE A 259 26.05 2.63 -0.20
C PHE A 259 25.14 2.31 0.99
N PRO A 260 24.82 3.31 1.82
CA PRO A 260 24.03 3.10 3.03
C PRO A 260 22.54 2.96 2.75
N VAL A 261 21.88 2.11 3.54
CA VAL A 261 20.42 1.90 3.56
C VAL A 261 19.93 2.13 4.99
N VAL A 262 18.77 2.74 5.13
CA VAL A 262 18.13 3.06 6.41
C VAL A 262 16.71 2.49 6.39
N LEU A 263 16.28 1.85 7.47
CA LEU A 263 14.93 1.28 7.55
C LEU A 263 14.12 2.08 8.56
N MET A 264 12.90 2.48 8.19
CA MET A 264 12.01 3.21 9.10
C MET A 264 10.60 2.66 9.03
N HIS A 265 9.95 2.55 10.20
CA HIS A 265 8.52 2.24 10.25
C HIS A 265 7.70 3.44 9.79
N HIS A 266 6.75 3.18 8.89
CA HIS A 266 5.71 4.13 8.52
C HIS A 266 4.34 3.56 8.86
N GLU A 267 3.55 4.36 9.56
CA GLU A 267 2.15 4.05 9.83
C GLU A 267 1.26 4.79 8.81
N TYR A 268 0.67 4.03 7.89
CA TYR A 268 -0.43 4.52 7.08
C TYR A 268 -1.75 4.09 7.71
N ASN A 269 -2.81 4.87 7.53
CA ASN A 269 -4.16 4.51 7.98
C ASN A 269 -4.63 3.11 7.49
N LEU A 270 -4.01 2.60 6.42
CA LEU A 270 -4.34 1.32 5.80
C LEU A 270 -3.47 0.16 6.29
N VAL A 271 -2.17 0.40 6.53
CA VAL A 271 -1.18 -0.65 6.80
C VAL A 271 0.09 -0.04 7.41
N GLU A 272 0.79 -0.82 8.20
CA GLU A 272 2.14 -0.50 8.66
C GLU A 272 3.15 -1.00 7.63
N THR A 273 4.12 -0.17 7.31
CA THR A 273 5.13 -0.49 6.30
C THR A 273 6.52 -0.24 6.82
N VAL A 274 7.51 -0.84 6.17
CA VAL A 274 8.91 -0.45 6.31
C VAL A 274 9.31 0.35 5.09
N GLY A 275 9.70 1.61 5.31
CA GLY A 275 10.36 2.44 4.33
C GLY A 275 11.84 2.07 4.26
N VAL A 276 12.28 1.61 3.09
CA VAL A 276 13.70 1.35 2.78
C VAL A 276 14.26 2.62 2.14
N TYR A 277 15.09 3.35 2.88
CA TYR A 277 15.70 4.63 2.50
C TYR A 277 17.07 4.44 1.87
N TYR A 278 17.37 5.21 0.82
CA TYR A 278 18.57 5.02 0.01
C TYR A 278 19.00 6.27 -0.79
N PRO A 279 20.27 6.36 -1.24
CA PRO A 279 20.72 7.45 -2.11
C PRO A 279 19.99 7.48 -3.45
N LEU A 280 19.63 8.66 -3.96
CA LEU A 280 19.02 8.76 -5.29
C LEU A 280 19.84 8.04 -6.38
N GLY A 281 19.15 7.35 -7.27
CA GLY A 281 19.73 6.60 -8.39
C GLY A 281 20.24 5.21 -8.00
N LYS A 282 20.05 4.77 -6.75
CA LYS A 282 20.54 3.48 -6.24
C LYS A 282 19.45 2.42 -6.05
N LEU A 283 18.20 2.69 -6.41
CA LEU A 283 17.10 1.72 -6.22
C LEU A 283 17.41 0.37 -6.90
N ALA A 284 17.87 0.41 -8.16
CA ALA A 284 18.19 -0.79 -8.92
C ALA A 284 19.35 -1.58 -8.30
N ASP A 285 20.36 -0.89 -7.77
CA ASP A 285 21.53 -1.53 -7.18
C ASP A 285 21.15 -2.23 -5.86
N ILE A 286 20.29 -1.62 -5.04
CA ILE A 286 19.74 -2.22 -3.81
C ILE A 286 18.95 -3.48 -4.13
N MET A 287 18.02 -3.37 -5.07
CA MET A 287 17.09 -4.47 -5.41
C MET A 287 17.80 -5.64 -6.09
N ARG A 288 18.99 -5.42 -6.66
CA ARG A 288 19.85 -6.51 -7.17
C ARG A 288 20.68 -7.16 -6.07
N ALA A 289 21.15 -6.37 -5.10
CA ALA A 289 21.86 -6.91 -3.95
C ALA A 289 20.93 -7.74 -3.06
N GLU A 290 19.67 -7.31 -2.92
CA GLU A 290 18.66 -7.93 -2.07
C GLU A 290 17.40 -8.26 -2.89
N PRO A 291 17.35 -9.41 -3.59
CA PRO A 291 16.20 -9.80 -4.39
C PRO A 291 14.89 -9.90 -3.60
N GLU A 292 14.96 -10.27 -2.32
CA GLU A 292 13.80 -10.37 -1.42
C GLU A 292 13.12 -9.00 -1.21
N LEU A 293 13.90 -7.91 -1.14
CA LEU A 293 13.35 -6.55 -1.10
C LEU A 293 12.58 -6.20 -2.36
N LEU A 294 13.00 -6.72 -3.52
CA LEU A 294 12.30 -6.49 -4.77
C LEU A 294 10.98 -7.26 -4.83
N GLU A 295 10.98 -8.52 -4.41
CA GLU A 295 9.74 -9.31 -4.29
C GLU A 295 8.75 -8.62 -3.34
N ALA A 296 9.24 -8.13 -2.20
CA ALA A 296 8.46 -7.37 -1.24
C ALA A 296 7.87 -6.08 -1.83
N ALA A 297 8.68 -5.31 -2.55
CA ALA A 297 8.23 -4.09 -3.22
C ALA A 297 7.18 -4.37 -4.31
N ARG A 298 7.34 -5.46 -5.07
CA ARG A 298 6.36 -5.91 -6.08
C ARG A 298 5.05 -6.34 -5.41
N ALA A 299 5.13 -7.15 -4.37
CA ALA A 299 3.96 -7.59 -3.61
C ALA A 299 3.22 -6.39 -3.02
N PHE A 300 3.94 -5.45 -2.41
CA PHE A 300 3.38 -4.21 -1.87
C PHE A 300 2.68 -3.38 -2.96
N ALA A 301 3.31 -3.22 -4.12
CA ALA A 301 2.72 -2.49 -5.24
C ALA A 301 1.41 -3.14 -5.72
N ILE A 302 1.43 -4.45 -5.98
CA ILE A 302 0.26 -5.21 -6.43
C ILE A 302 -0.86 -5.16 -5.41
N GLU A 303 -0.60 -5.46 -4.14
CA GLU A 303 -1.63 -5.47 -3.11
C GLU A 303 -2.30 -4.11 -2.95
N ASN A 304 -1.52 -3.02 -3.05
CA ASN A 304 -2.10 -1.68 -3.08
C ASN A 304 -2.96 -1.43 -4.32
N MET A 305 -2.52 -1.87 -5.50
CA MET A 305 -3.28 -1.76 -6.75
C MET A 305 -4.59 -2.58 -6.70
N ARG A 306 -4.56 -3.78 -6.09
CA ARG A 306 -5.73 -4.64 -5.86
C ARG A 306 -6.72 -4.01 -4.88
N HIS A 307 -6.20 -3.42 -3.80
CA HIS A 307 -7.03 -2.82 -2.75
C HIS A 307 -7.93 -1.71 -3.29
N ARG A 308 -7.35 -0.76 -4.05
CA ARG A 308 -8.11 0.33 -4.66
C ARG A 308 -7.35 0.94 -5.82
N ASN A 309 -8.09 1.29 -6.87
CA ASN A 309 -7.56 2.04 -8.01
C ASN A 309 -7.03 3.44 -7.60
N GLY A 310 -6.10 3.99 -8.38
CA GLY A 310 -5.32 5.22 -8.12
C GLY A 310 -6.10 6.54 -8.11
N GLY A 311 -7.44 6.48 -8.00
CA GLY A 311 -8.34 7.63 -8.10
C GLY A 311 -8.03 8.77 -7.12
N LEU A 312 -7.46 8.47 -5.94
CA LEU A 312 -7.11 9.48 -4.93
C LEU A 312 -6.05 10.47 -5.43
N PHE A 313 -5.06 9.98 -6.18
CA PHE A 313 -3.92 10.76 -6.63
C PHE A 313 -3.99 11.16 -8.11
N ARG A 314 -5.02 10.72 -8.83
CA ARG A 314 -5.18 10.95 -10.28
C ARG A 314 -5.05 12.42 -10.67
N ARG A 315 -5.61 13.33 -9.87
CA ARG A 315 -5.53 14.79 -10.12
C ARG A 315 -4.12 15.38 -9.98
N PHE A 316 -3.21 14.67 -9.33
CA PHE A 316 -1.82 15.10 -9.11
C PHE A 316 -0.83 14.44 -10.08
N HIS A 317 -1.30 13.56 -10.95
CA HIS A 317 -0.47 12.87 -11.92
C HIS A 317 0.20 13.86 -12.91
N SER A 318 1.52 13.74 -13.09
CA SER A 318 2.31 14.53 -14.00
C SER A 318 2.67 13.75 -15.26
N LYS A 319 1.85 13.93 -16.30
CA LYS A 319 2.14 13.32 -17.62
C LYS A 319 3.49 13.76 -18.18
N ALA A 320 3.93 14.98 -17.86
CA ALA A 320 5.22 15.50 -18.31
C ALA A 320 6.40 14.71 -17.71
N LEU A 321 6.35 14.38 -16.42
CA LEU A 321 7.39 13.59 -15.76
C LEU A 321 7.31 12.14 -16.22
N THR A 322 6.12 11.55 -16.25
CA THR A 322 5.90 10.18 -16.76
C THR A 322 6.48 9.98 -18.16
N ASN A 323 6.20 10.89 -19.10
CA ASN A 323 6.75 10.80 -20.45
C ASN A 323 8.29 10.82 -20.47
N LYS A 324 8.94 11.61 -19.59
CA LYS A 324 10.40 11.64 -19.50
C LYS A 324 10.95 10.33 -18.96
N VAL A 325 10.29 9.71 -17.99
CA VAL A 325 10.66 8.38 -17.49
C VAL A 325 10.52 7.33 -18.59
N TYR A 326 9.40 7.31 -19.33
CA TYR A 326 9.23 6.40 -20.48
C TYR A 326 10.29 6.62 -21.57
N ARG A 327 10.68 7.88 -21.82
CA ARG A 327 11.78 8.18 -22.73
C ARG A 327 13.10 7.60 -22.21
N GLN A 328 13.38 7.72 -20.91
CA GLN A 328 14.58 7.15 -20.29
C GLN A 328 14.62 5.63 -20.46
N ILE A 329 13.49 4.95 -20.21
CA ILE A 329 13.36 3.50 -20.39
C ILE A 329 13.64 3.11 -21.85
N LYS A 330 13.03 3.80 -22.81
CA LYS A 330 13.24 3.55 -24.25
C LYS A 330 14.67 3.77 -24.74
N VAL A 331 15.45 4.61 -24.08
CA VAL A 331 16.85 4.87 -24.45
C VAL A 331 17.78 3.82 -23.81
N GLY A 332 17.36 3.19 -22.72
CA GLY A 332 18.10 2.14 -22.03
C GLY A 332 17.79 0.71 -22.50
N GLN A 333 16.67 0.52 -23.22
CA GLN A 333 16.39 -0.66 -24.05
C GLN A 333 17.15 -0.54 -25.37
#